data_AF-T1C5H8-F1
#
_entry.id   AF-T1C5H8-F1
#
_cell.length_a   1.000
_cell.length_b   1.000
_cell.length_c   1.000
_cell.angle_alpha   90.00
_cell.angle_beta   90.00
_cell.angle_gamma   90.00
#
_symmetry.space_group_name_H-M   'P 1'
#
loop_
_entity.id
_entity.type
_entity.pdbx_description
1 polymer ?
#
loop_
_entity_poly.entity_id
_entity_poly.type
_entity_poly.pdbx_seq_one_letter_code
_entity_poly.pdbx_strand_id
1 'polypeptide(L)'
;TLALRFRPRTAALYGVHGFNSFQTARSGMLRMGRQLATAGWEGDAGAPLVWSTSGFALLVDSQKTLFDLGHGFIKVLHETRPDLDYYLILGNPPRIFSTLDVLTGHAPMFPKWSFGFINSQWGINE
;
A
#
# COMPACT_ATOMS: atom_id res chain seq x y z
N THR A 1 15.62 7.17 9.93
CA THR A 1 15.69 6.09 8.92
C THR A 1 15.49 4.74 9.58
N LEU A 2 14.36 4.09 9.30
CA LEU A 2 14.02 2.75 9.81
C LEU A 2 14.44 1.65 8.82
N ALA A 3 14.96 0.53 9.33
CA ALA A 3 15.27 -0.66 8.56
C ALA A 3 14.78 -1.93 9.26
N LEU A 4 13.89 -2.67 8.61
CA LEU A 4 13.38 -3.96 9.05
C LEU A 4 14.08 -5.08 8.27
N ARG A 5 14.52 -6.13 8.98
CA ARG A 5 15.04 -7.36 8.36
C ARG A 5 14.15 -8.54 8.77
N PHE A 6 13.84 -9.42 7.83
CA PHE A 6 12.93 -10.55 8.06
C PHE A 6 13.41 -11.83 7.35
N ARG A 7 12.83 -12.96 7.76
CA ARG A 7 13.02 -14.27 7.13
C ARG A 7 11.66 -14.94 6.87
N PRO A 8 11.55 -15.79 5.82
CA PRO A 8 12.59 -16.09 4.83
C PRO A 8 12.86 -14.88 3.93
N ARG A 9 14.11 -14.74 3.44
CA ARG A 9 14.50 -13.58 2.61
C ARG A 9 13.75 -13.52 1.28
N THR A 10 13.18 -14.64 0.84
CA THR A 10 12.39 -14.77 -0.37
C THR A 10 10.91 -14.42 -0.18
N ALA A 11 10.47 -14.08 1.04
CA ALA A 11 9.07 -13.74 1.25
C ALA A 11 8.70 -12.50 0.42
N ALA A 12 7.60 -12.62 -0.32
CA ALA A 12 7.11 -11.58 -1.20
C ALA A 12 6.65 -10.34 -0.40
N LEU A 13 6.78 -9.18 -1.03
CA LEU A 13 6.33 -7.89 -0.51
C LEU A 13 5.28 -7.30 -1.45
N TYR A 14 4.24 -6.70 -0.86
CA TYR A 14 3.07 -6.15 -1.54
C TYR A 14 2.69 -4.78 -0.94
N GLY A 15 1.78 -4.07 -1.60
CA GLY A 15 1.25 -2.76 -1.15
C GLY A 15 1.88 -1.57 -1.88
N VAL A 16 2.15 -0.50 -1.12
CA VAL A 16 2.74 0.79 -1.52
C VAL A 16 1.95 1.64 -2.50
N HIS A 17 1.66 1.17 -3.71
CA HIS A 17 0.96 1.98 -4.72
C HIS A 17 0.37 1.14 -5.87
N GLY A 18 -0.41 1.78 -6.74
CA GLY A 18 -0.91 1.22 -8.01
C GLY A 18 0.02 1.53 -9.19
N PHE A 19 -0.45 1.32 -10.42
CA PHE A 19 0.24 1.81 -11.62
C PHE A 19 -0.46 3.05 -12.13
N ASN A 20 0.31 4.06 -12.50
CA ASN A 20 -0.24 5.22 -13.19
C ASN A 20 -0.44 4.96 -14.70
N SER A 21 -1.17 5.84 -15.37
CA SER A 21 -1.48 5.76 -16.81
C SER A 21 -0.27 5.71 -17.73
N PHE A 22 0.92 6.11 -17.27
CA PHE A 22 2.18 6.13 -18.03
C PHE A 22 3.11 4.97 -17.68
N GLN A 23 2.74 4.10 -16.74
CA GLN A 23 3.55 2.99 -16.28
C GLN A 23 3.09 1.65 -16.87
N THR A 24 4.04 0.78 -17.17
CA THR A 24 3.72 -0.60 -17.56
C THR A 24 3.42 -1.45 -16.32
N ALA A 25 2.28 -2.15 -16.35
CA ALA A 25 1.88 -3.06 -15.27
C ALA A 25 2.59 -4.44 -15.29
N ARG A 26 3.64 -4.62 -16.10
CA ARG A 26 4.36 -5.89 -16.26
C ARG A 26 4.95 -6.45 -14.96
N SER A 27 5.30 -5.59 -14.00
CA SER A 27 5.83 -6.01 -12.70
C SER A 27 4.75 -6.56 -11.75
N GLY A 28 3.46 -6.42 -12.08
CA GLY A 28 2.36 -6.93 -11.29
C GLY A 28 2.29 -6.31 -9.88
N MET A 29 1.88 -7.10 -8.90
CA MET A 29 1.66 -6.64 -7.52
C MET A 29 2.90 -6.75 -6.61
N LEU A 30 3.94 -7.46 -7.06
CA LEU A 30 5.15 -7.66 -6.26
C LEU A 30 5.96 -6.38 -6.20
N ARG A 31 6.37 -6.00 -4.98
CA ARG A 31 7.10 -4.75 -4.72
C ARG A 31 8.57 -5.05 -4.45
N MET A 32 9.44 -4.36 -5.18
CA MET A 32 10.90 -4.50 -5.09
C MET A 32 11.59 -3.19 -5.51
N GLY A 33 12.78 -2.93 -4.96
CA GLY A 33 13.54 -1.73 -5.21
C GLY A 33 12.91 -0.50 -4.55
N ARG A 34 13.18 0.67 -5.12
CA ARG A 34 12.63 1.94 -4.63
C ARG A 34 11.16 2.05 -5.01
N GLN A 35 10.29 2.27 -4.03
CA GLN A 35 8.85 2.41 -4.23
C GLN A 35 8.37 3.65 -3.47
N LEU A 36 7.71 4.57 -4.16
CA LEU A 36 7.19 5.79 -3.57
C LEU A 36 5.70 5.62 -3.26
N ALA A 37 5.33 5.64 -1.99
CA ALA A 37 3.95 5.83 -1.57
C ALA A 37 3.62 7.31 -1.63
N THR A 38 2.74 7.71 -2.54
CA THR A 38 2.18 9.06 -2.66
C THR A 38 0.85 9.00 -3.39
N ALA A 39 -0.03 9.99 -3.19
CA ALA A 39 -1.02 10.30 -4.21
C ALA A 39 -0.28 10.75 -5.47
N GLY A 40 -0.48 10.05 -6.59
CA GLY A 40 0.16 10.35 -7.86
C GLY A 40 -0.83 10.74 -8.94
N TRP A 41 -0.44 10.55 -10.19
CA TRP A 41 -1.25 10.84 -11.37
C TRP A 41 -2.34 9.78 -11.56
N GLU A 42 -3.19 9.92 -12.58
CA GLU A 42 -4.28 9.00 -12.92
C GLU A 42 -3.91 7.52 -12.71
N GLY A 43 -4.59 6.87 -11.75
CA GLY A 43 -4.38 5.46 -11.38
C GLY A 43 -3.38 5.20 -10.23
N ASP A 44 -2.60 6.19 -9.82
CA ASP A 44 -1.55 6.05 -8.79
C ASP A 44 -2.07 6.32 -7.38
N ALA A 45 -2.77 5.32 -6.84
CA ALA A 45 -3.21 5.32 -5.45
C ALA A 45 -2.11 4.74 -4.53
N GLY A 46 -1.19 5.59 -4.07
CA GLY A 46 -0.15 5.22 -3.10
C GLY A 46 -0.61 5.32 -1.64
N ALA A 47 -0.24 4.32 -0.84
CA ALA A 47 -0.44 4.27 0.61
C ALA A 47 0.83 3.77 1.30
N PRO A 48 1.22 4.32 2.47
CA PRO A 48 2.49 4.04 3.15
C PRO A 48 2.50 2.68 3.90
N LEU A 49 2.03 1.63 3.24
CA LEU A 49 1.89 0.27 3.77
C LEU A 49 2.66 -0.73 2.91
N VAL A 50 3.52 -1.52 3.53
CA VAL A 50 4.16 -2.69 2.91
C VAL A 50 3.79 -3.93 3.73
N TRP A 51 3.39 -5.02 3.09
CA TRP A 51 3.07 -6.26 3.78
C TRP A 51 3.66 -7.50 3.10
N SER A 52 3.81 -8.58 3.88
CA SER A 52 4.37 -9.84 3.42
C SER A 52 3.50 -11.03 3.81
N THR A 53 3.46 -12.04 2.93
CA THR A 53 2.84 -13.35 3.22
C THR A 53 3.60 -14.14 4.29
N SER A 54 4.80 -13.70 4.68
CA SER A 54 5.53 -14.23 5.84
C SER A 54 4.94 -13.82 7.20
N GLY A 55 3.87 -13.02 7.19
CA GLY A 55 3.02 -12.80 8.35
C GLY A 55 3.24 -11.47 9.06
N PHE A 56 3.56 -10.42 8.31
CA PHE A 56 3.68 -9.07 8.87
C PHE A 56 3.32 -7.96 7.87
N ALA A 57 3.04 -6.78 8.41
CA ALA A 57 2.98 -5.52 7.67
C ALA A 57 3.67 -4.39 8.43
N LEU A 58 4.25 -3.45 7.68
CA LEU A 58 4.79 -2.20 8.18
C LEU A 58 3.93 -1.06 7.61
N LEU A 59 3.23 -0.35 8.50
CA LEU A 59 2.56 0.90 8.20
C LEU A 59 3.43 2.06 8.72
N VAL A 60 3.62 3.07 7.88
CA VAL A 60 4.35 4.30 8.20
C VAL A 60 3.33 5.45 8.26
N ASP A 61 3.19 6.12 9.40
CA ASP A 61 2.23 7.22 9.55
C ASP A 61 2.72 8.53 8.91
N SER A 62 2.68 8.56 7.58
CA SER A 62 3.14 9.69 6.76
C SER A 62 2.35 9.78 5.46
N GLN A 63 2.13 11.01 4.96
CA GLN A 63 1.45 11.23 3.68
C GLN A 63 2.24 10.71 2.48
N LYS A 64 3.57 10.89 2.49
CA LYS A 64 4.46 10.32 1.48
C LYS A 64 5.59 9.56 2.13
N THR A 65 5.94 8.41 1.56
CA THR A 65 7.01 7.56 2.07
C THR A 65 7.78 6.91 0.93
N LEU A 66 9.10 7.07 0.92
CA LEU A 66 9.98 6.36 -0.01
C LEU A 66 10.52 5.10 0.65
N PHE A 67 10.10 3.94 0.14
CA PHE A 67 10.61 2.65 0.55
C PHE A 67 11.76 2.18 -0.35
N ASP A 68 12.69 1.43 0.22
CA ASP A 68 13.63 0.57 -0.51
C ASP A 68 13.41 -0.88 -0.05
N LEU A 69 12.93 -1.70 -0.97
CA LEU A 69 12.43 -3.05 -0.72
C LEU A 69 13.33 -4.09 -1.39
N GLY A 70 13.61 -5.18 -0.68
CA GLY A 70 14.34 -6.28 -1.29
C GLY A 70 14.26 -7.55 -0.47
N HIS A 71 15.10 -8.52 -0.85
CA HIS A 71 15.04 -9.85 -0.28
C HIS A 71 15.40 -9.84 1.21
N GLY A 72 14.38 -9.98 2.07
CA GLY A 72 14.51 -10.01 3.52
C GLY A 72 14.74 -8.65 4.17
N PHE A 73 14.43 -7.55 3.47
CA PHE A 73 14.48 -6.22 4.09
C PHE A 73 13.44 -5.23 3.57
N ILE A 74 13.09 -4.29 4.44
CA ILE A 74 12.34 -3.06 4.14
C ILE A 74 13.11 -1.91 4.75
N LYS A 75 13.39 -0.86 3.98
CA LYS A 75 13.94 0.40 4.50
C LYS A 75 12.99 1.54 4.19
N VAL A 76 12.87 2.46 5.14
CA VAL A 76 12.20 3.75 4.97
C VAL A 76 13.28 4.79 4.77
N LEU A 77 13.41 5.29 3.54
CA LEU A 77 14.47 6.21 3.13
C LEU A 77 14.09 7.67 3.37
N HIS A 78 12.83 8.02 3.16
CA HIS A 78 12.32 9.37 3.32
C HIS A 78 10.82 9.37 3.65
N GLU A 79 10.41 10.38 4.41
CA GLU A 79 9.08 10.57 4.97
C GLU A 79 8.78 12.06 5.02
N THR A 80 7.50 12.42 5.01
CA THR A 80 7.06 13.83 5.06
C THR A 80 6.81 14.36 6.47
N ARG A 81 6.81 13.49 7.48
CA ARG A 81 6.45 13.85 8.87
C ARG A 81 7.68 13.76 9.80
N PRO A 82 7.98 14.81 10.60
CA PRO A 82 9.14 14.82 11.49
C PRO A 82 8.96 13.96 12.76
N ASP A 83 7.72 13.80 13.24
CA ASP A 83 7.31 12.99 14.38
C ASP A 83 6.67 11.68 13.90
N LEU A 84 7.51 10.78 13.38
CA LEU A 84 7.03 9.61 12.66
C LEU A 84 6.76 8.40 13.56
N ASP A 85 5.55 7.85 13.46
CA ASP A 85 5.18 6.57 14.05
C ASP A 85 5.24 5.43 13.02
N TYR A 86 5.70 4.27 13.50
CA TYR A 86 5.78 3.04 12.72
C TYR A 86 4.99 1.94 13.40
N TYR A 87 4.10 1.30 12.66
CA TYR A 87 3.28 0.20 13.17
C TYR A 87 3.72 -1.10 12.50
N LEU A 88 4.31 -2.01 13.29
CA LEU A 88 4.59 -3.38 12.87
C LEU A 88 3.43 -4.29 13.29
N ILE A 89 2.69 -4.78 12.31
CA ILE A 89 1.53 -5.63 12.50
C ILE A 89 1.95 -7.07 12.21
N LEU A 90 1.67 -8.00 13.10
CA LEU A 90 2.01 -9.42 12.95
C LEU A 90 0.74 -10.27 12.77
N GLY A 91 0.79 -11.25 11.89
CA GLY A 91 -0.31 -12.18 11.63
C GLY A 91 -0.41 -12.58 10.16
N ASN A 92 -1.28 -13.55 9.86
CA ASN A 92 -1.60 -13.87 8.46
C ASN A 92 -2.32 -12.68 7.78
N PRO A 93 -2.43 -12.65 6.44
CA PRO A 93 -3.01 -11.51 5.73
C PRO A 93 -4.40 -11.07 6.23
N PRO A 94 -5.37 -11.98 6.52
CA PRO A 94 -6.64 -11.55 7.11
C PRO A 94 -6.49 -10.79 8.43
N ARG A 95 -5.60 -11.23 9.32
CA ARG A 95 -5.33 -10.55 10.60
C ARG A 95 -4.63 -9.21 10.42
N ILE A 96 -3.73 -9.11 9.44
CA ILE A 96 -3.07 -7.86 9.08
C ILE A 96 -4.11 -6.81 8.68
N PHE A 97 -4.98 -7.15 7.72
CA PHE A 97 -5.98 -6.21 7.22
C PHE A 97 -7.06 -5.89 8.26
N SER A 98 -7.49 -6.85 9.08
CA SER A 98 -8.40 -6.54 10.18
C SER A 98 -7.78 -5.58 11.22
N THR A 99 -6.47 -5.65 11.43
CA THR A 99 -5.76 -4.73 12.33
C THR A 99 -5.58 -3.35 11.69
N LEU A 100 -5.32 -3.31 10.37
CA LEU A 100 -5.28 -2.07 9.61
C LEU A 100 -6.60 -1.32 9.70
N ASP A 101 -7.73 -1.99 9.53
CA ASP A 101 -9.05 -1.35 9.63
C ASP A 101 -9.27 -0.67 11.00
N VAL A 102 -8.76 -1.27 12.09
CA VAL A 102 -8.82 -0.67 13.43
C VAL A 102 -7.92 0.56 13.55
N LEU A 103 -6.74 0.54 12.90
CA LEU A 103 -5.76 1.64 12.96
C LEU A 103 -6.11 2.81 12.03
N THR A 104 -6.65 2.52 10.84
CA THR A 104 -6.85 3.49 9.76
C THR A 104 -8.31 3.81 9.48
N GLY A 105 -9.24 3.13 10.17
CA GLY A 105 -10.67 3.31 10.04
C GLY A 105 -11.35 2.19 9.25
N HIS A 106 -12.51 1.76 9.75
CA HIS A 106 -13.33 0.76 9.09
C HIS A 106 -14.05 1.36 7.88
N ALA A 107 -14.06 0.61 6.78
CA ALA A 107 -14.91 0.96 5.64
C ALA A 107 -16.40 0.94 6.06
N PRO A 108 -17.20 1.94 5.67
CA PRO A 108 -18.63 1.96 5.96
C PRO A 108 -19.37 0.88 5.15
N MET A 109 -20.60 0.58 5.57
CA MET A 109 -21.49 -0.26 4.76
C MET A 109 -21.82 0.47 3.45
N PHE A 110 -21.50 -0.16 2.33
CA PHE A 110 -21.85 0.37 1.02
C PHE A 110 -23.38 0.39 0.82
N PRO A 111 -23.94 1.45 0.21
CA PRO A 111 -25.37 1.51 -0.06
C PRO A 111 -25.74 0.44 -1.12
N LYS A 112 -26.94 -0.15 -1.02
CA LYS A 112 -27.35 -1.29 -1.86
C LYS A 112 -27.20 -1.02 -3.38
N TRP A 113 -27.46 0.21 -3.81
CA TRP A 113 -27.40 0.58 -5.23
C TRP A 113 -25.98 0.53 -5.80
N SER A 114 -24.92 0.66 -4.98
CA SER A 114 -23.53 0.68 -5.47
C SER A 114 -23.03 -0.68 -5.95
N PHE A 115 -23.77 -1.76 -5.64
CA PHE A 115 -23.52 -3.10 -6.16
C PHE A 115 -24.22 -3.37 -7.49
N GLY A 116 -25.03 -2.42 -7.99
CA GLY A 116 -25.70 -2.50 -9.27
C GLY A 116 -24.80 -2.07 -10.44
N PHE A 117 -25.40 -1.94 -11.61
CA PHE A 117 -24.74 -1.43 -12.80
C PHE A 117 -24.52 0.09 -12.70
N ILE A 118 -23.28 0.53 -12.89
CA ILE A 118 -22.90 1.95 -12.93
C ILE A 118 -22.53 2.30 -14.37
N ASN A 119 -23.36 3.10 -15.03
CA ASN A 119 -23.07 3.64 -16.36
C ASN A 119 -22.46 5.04 -16.25
N SER A 120 -21.37 5.29 -16.97
CA SER A 120 -20.75 6.60 -17.07
C SER A 120 -20.13 6.77 -18.45
N GLN A 121 -20.38 7.91 -19.09
CA GLN A 121 -19.81 8.28 -20.38
C GLN A 121 -19.50 9.77 -20.38
N TRP A 122 -18.31 10.13 -20.89
CA TRP A 122 -17.96 11.52 -21.15
C TRP A 122 -18.77 12.05 -22.34
N GLY A 123 -19.41 13.22 -22.20
CA GLY A 123 -20.14 13.87 -23.28
C GLY A 123 -21.41 13.15 -23.74
N ILE A 124 -22.17 12.52 -22.83
CA ILE A 124 -23.38 11.76 -23.19
C ILE A 124 -24.51 12.64 -23.78
N ASN A 125 -24.44 13.94 -23.56
CA ASN A 125 -25.43 14.94 -23.95
C ASN A 125 -24.78 16.18 -24.61
N GLU A 126 -23.54 16.05 -25.08
CA GLU A 126 -22.85 17.04 -25.92
C GLU A 126 -23.01 16.67 -27.39
#